data_AF-A0A1Q6XFA0-F1
#
_entry.id   AF-A0A1Q6XFA0-F1
#
_cell.length_a   1.000
_cell.length_b   1.000
_cell.length_c   1.000
_cell.angle_alpha   90.00
_cell.angle_beta   90.00
_cell.angle_gamma   90.00
#
_symmetry.space_group_name_H-M   'P 1'
#
loop_
_entity.id
_entity.type
_entity.pdbx_description
1 polymer ?
#
loop_
_entity_poly.entity_id
_entity_poly.type
_entity_poly.pdbx_seq_one_letter_code
_entity_poly.pdbx_strand_id
1 'polypeptide(L)'
;MRFKSLALVILFVLSIVRPAVPLLALQAVPPGIQEPSPEDPERAKMEKEMAKKANKGRQADLKRDTEKLLKLATELKEYVDKTNENVLSLNVLKKAEEIEKLAHSVKDKMKGPN
;
A
#
# COMPACT_ATOMS: atom_id res chain seq x y z
N MET A 1 7.13 40.38 1.84
CA MET A 1 5.79 41.00 1.79
C MET A 1 5.51 41.40 0.34
N ARG A 2 4.70 40.63 -0.39
CA ARG A 2 4.26 41.02 -1.75
C ARG A 2 2.77 40.75 -1.91
N PHE A 3 2.14 41.77 -2.50
CA PHE A 3 0.73 42.09 -2.46
C PHE A 3 -0.12 41.19 -3.36
N LYS A 4 -1.39 41.08 -2.97
CA LYS A 4 -2.47 40.33 -3.60
C LYS A 4 -2.94 40.98 -4.91
N SER A 5 -3.59 40.13 -5.72
CA SER A 5 -4.65 40.39 -6.69
C SER A 5 -4.27 40.88 -8.10
N LEU A 6 -4.48 39.99 -9.07
CA LEU A 6 -5.13 40.35 -10.33
C LEU A 6 -6.01 39.18 -10.81
N ALA A 7 -7.31 39.41 -10.75
CA ALA A 7 -8.35 38.57 -11.32
C ALA A 7 -8.39 38.74 -12.85
N LEU A 8 -8.76 37.67 -13.56
CA LEU A 8 -9.54 37.64 -14.82
C LEU A 8 -9.19 36.38 -15.61
N VAL A 9 -9.88 35.28 -15.35
CA VAL A 9 -9.86 34.13 -16.25
C VAL A 9 -11.28 33.56 -16.35
N ILE A 10 -11.77 33.59 -17.59
CA ILE A 10 -12.96 32.91 -18.14
C ILE A 10 -14.29 33.64 -17.97
N LEU A 11 -14.44 34.69 -18.78
CA LEU A 11 -15.41 34.78 -19.89
C LEU A 11 -16.62 33.81 -19.81
N PHE A 12 -17.49 34.06 -18.83
CA PHE A 12 -18.89 33.66 -18.90
C PHE A 12 -19.59 34.61 -19.88
N VAL A 13 -20.62 34.12 -20.57
CA VAL A 13 -21.47 34.82 -21.56
C VAL A 13 -21.06 34.61 -23.03
N LEU A 14 -21.67 33.60 -23.67
CA LEU A 14 -22.48 33.80 -24.88
C LEU A 14 -23.16 32.49 -25.34
N SER A 15 -24.51 32.54 -25.31
CA SER A 15 -25.45 31.80 -26.18
C SER A 15 -25.52 30.27 -25.95
N ILE A 16 -26.66 29.59 -26.05
CA ILE A 16 -27.74 29.72 -27.04
C ILE A 16 -29.05 29.18 -26.39
N VAL A 17 -30.14 29.93 -26.60
CA VAL A 17 -31.56 29.54 -26.63
C VAL A 17 -31.89 28.07 -26.29
N ARG A 18 -32.66 27.85 -25.21
CA ARG A 18 -33.36 26.58 -24.93
C ARG A 18 -34.72 26.57 -25.65
N PRO A 19 -34.98 25.71 -26.64
CA PRO A 19 -36.35 25.45 -27.05
C PRO A 19 -37.04 24.58 -25.98
N ALA A 20 -38.26 24.97 -25.62
CA ALA A 20 -39.15 24.17 -24.78
C ALA A 20 -39.57 22.91 -25.55
N VAL A 21 -39.19 21.73 -25.05
CA VAL A 21 -39.62 20.42 -25.57
C VAL A 21 -40.68 19.87 -24.60
N PRO A 22 -41.84 19.39 -25.10
CA PRO A 22 -43.02 19.14 -24.28
C PRO A 22 -42.85 17.92 -23.37
N LEU A 23 -43.45 18.05 -22.19
CA LEU A 23 -43.65 17.04 -21.16
C LEU A 23 -44.50 15.87 -21.68
N LEU A 24 -43.87 14.79 -22.16
CA LEU A 24 -44.46 13.44 -22.23
C LEU A 24 -43.42 12.43 -22.74
N ALA A 25 -42.59 11.91 -21.82
CA ALA A 25 -41.91 10.63 -22.01
C ALA A 25 -41.65 10.01 -20.65
N LEU A 26 -42.08 8.75 -20.53
CA LEU A 26 -41.96 7.87 -19.38
C LEU A 26 -40.61 7.97 -18.67
N GLN A 27 -40.67 7.87 -17.34
CA GLN A 27 -39.55 7.62 -16.45
C GLN A 27 -38.67 6.46 -16.97
N ALA A 28 -37.49 6.78 -17.45
CA ALA A 28 -36.37 5.85 -17.55
C ALA A 28 -35.20 6.49 -16.79
N VAL A 29 -34.99 6.04 -15.55
CA VAL A 29 -33.82 6.43 -14.75
C VAL A 29 -32.58 5.85 -15.45
N PRO A 30 -31.62 6.68 -15.93
CA PRO A 30 -30.39 6.15 -16.52
C PRO A 30 -29.52 5.49 -15.44
N PRO A 31 -28.91 4.33 -15.71
CA PRO A 31 -27.96 3.72 -14.79
C PRO A 31 -26.62 4.47 -14.87
N GLY A 32 -26.19 5.01 -13.74
CA GLY A 32 -24.82 5.51 -13.57
C GLY A 32 -24.71 7.02 -13.51
N ILE A 33 -24.87 7.58 -12.30
CA ILE A 33 -23.78 8.19 -11.52
C ILE A 33 -24.15 7.90 -10.06
N GLN A 34 -23.45 6.96 -9.42
CA GLN A 34 -23.53 6.78 -7.98
C GLN A 34 -22.72 7.95 -7.40
N GLU A 35 -23.40 8.99 -6.92
CA GLU A 35 -22.74 10.03 -6.12
C GLU A 35 -22.05 9.34 -4.94
N PRO A 36 -20.79 9.68 -4.61
CA PRO A 36 -20.15 9.15 -3.43
C PRO A 36 -20.96 9.58 -2.22
N SER A 37 -21.66 8.60 -1.61
CA SER A 37 -22.37 8.80 -0.35
C SER A 37 -21.40 9.43 0.66
N PRO A 38 -21.82 10.40 1.49
CA PRO A 38 -21.00 10.91 2.56
C PRO A 38 -20.51 9.71 3.39
N GLU A 39 -19.19 9.55 3.50
CA GLU A 39 -18.60 8.51 4.33
C GLU A 39 -19.08 8.70 5.77
N ASP A 40 -19.80 7.71 6.32
CA ASP A 40 -20.17 7.74 7.74
C ASP A 40 -18.90 7.91 8.58
N PRO A 41 -18.81 8.93 9.44
CA PRO A 41 -17.63 9.18 10.26
C PRO A 41 -17.21 7.98 11.13
N GLU A 42 -18.16 7.10 11.47
CA GLU A 42 -17.90 5.85 12.19
C GLU A 42 -17.20 4.81 11.32
N ARG A 43 -17.58 4.69 10.05
CA ARG A 43 -16.93 3.77 9.09
C ARG A 43 -15.49 4.18 8.83
N ALA A 44 -15.24 5.47 8.59
CA ALA A 44 -13.88 5.99 8.38
C ALA A 44 -12.98 5.77 9.62
N LYS A 45 -13.53 5.88 10.84
CA LYS A 45 -12.80 5.56 12.08
C LYS A 45 -12.47 4.08 12.18
N MET A 46 -13.42 3.19 11.88
CA MET A 46 -13.19 1.75 11.89
C MET A 46 -12.10 1.34 10.89
N GLU A 47 -12.16 1.86 9.66
CA GLU A 47 -11.15 1.59 8.62
C GLU A 47 -9.75 2.04 9.06
N LYS A 48 -9.64 3.23 9.66
CA LYS A 48 -8.38 3.75 10.18
C LYS A 48 -7.81 2.89 11.32
N GLU A 49 -8.64 2.44 12.25
CA GLU A 49 -8.20 1.56 13.34
C GLU A 49 -7.79 0.18 12.83
N MET A 50 -8.49 -0.38 11.83
CA MET A 50 -8.09 -1.61 11.16
C MET A 50 -6.74 -1.48 10.45
N ALA A 51 -6.54 -0.40 9.68
CA ALA A 51 -5.27 -0.13 9.01
C ALA A 51 -4.11 0.03 10.02
N LYS A 52 -4.36 0.72 11.14
CA LYS A 52 -3.38 0.89 12.23
C LYS A 52 -3.02 -0.46 12.86
N LYS A 53 -3.99 -1.33 13.12
CA LYS A 53 -3.75 -2.67 13.66
C LYS A 53 -2.95 -3.54 12.70
N ALA A 54 -3.29 -3.52 11.41
CA ALA A 54 -2.55 -4.24 10.37
C ALA A 54 -1.10 -3.76 10.27
N ASN A 55 -0.86 -2.45 10.32
CA ASN A 55 0.48 -1.88 10.30
C ASN A 55 1.33 -2.29 11.52
N LYS A 56 0.73 -2.31 12.71
CA LYS A 56 1.40 -2.81 13.93
C LYS A 56 1.75 -4.29 13.82
N GLY A 57 0.84 -5.12 13.32
CA GLY A 57 1.10 -6.55 13.08
C GLY A 57 2.26 -6.76 12.12
N ARG A 58 2.26 -6.04 10.99
CA ARG A 58 3.34 -6.08 10.00
C ARG A 58 4.69 -5.67 10.58
N GLN A 59 4.73 -4.62 11.41
CA GLN A 59 5.95 -4.20 12.09
C GLN A 59 6.49 -5.28 13.03
N ALA A 60 5.62 -5.95 13.80
CA ALA A 60 6.00 -7.02 14.69
C ALA A 60 6.56 -8.23 13.93
N ASP A 61 5.91 -8.62 12.83
CA ASP A 61 6.41 -9.69 11.95
C ASP A 61 7.76 -9.33 11.33
N LEU A 62 7.92 -8.10 10.83
CA LEU A 62 9.19 -7.62 10.29
C LEU A 62 10.31 -7.69 11.34
N LYS A 63 10.04 -7.25 12.57
CA LYS A 63 11.02 -7.31 13.66
C LYS A 63 11.46 -8.75 13.91
N ARG A 64 10.51 -9.67 14.10
CA ARG A 64 10.80 -11.09 14.31
C ARG A 64 11.62 -11.69 13.16
N ASP A 65 11.21 -11.41 11.93
CA ASP A 65 11.84 -12.00 10.75
C ASP A 65 13.26 -11.45 10.54
N THR A 66 13.50 -10.16 10.81
CA THR A 66 14.85 -9.58 10.78
C THR A 66 15.76 -10.11 11.89
N GLU A 67 15.23 -10.34 13.10
CA GLU A 67 15.98 -10.99 14.19
C GLU A 67 16.37 -12.42 13.82
N LYS A 68 15.46 -13.18 13.21
CA LYS A 68 15.74 -14.54 12.71
C LYS A 68 16.78 -14.51 11.59
N LEU A 69 16.71 -13.53 10.68
CA LEU A 69 17.69 -13.36 9.60
C LEU A 69 19.09 -13.10 10.15
N LEU A 70 19.21 -12.21 11.14
CA LEU A 70 20.48 -11.94 11.81
C LEU A 70 21.05 -13.19 12.48
N LYS A 71 20.20 -13.96 13.16
CA LYS A 71 20.60 -15.22 13.80
C LYS A 71 21.14 -16.23 12.78
N LEU A 72 20.39 -16.49 11.71
CA LEU A 72 20.79 -17.44 10.67
C LEU A 72 22.08 -17.00 9.97
N ALA A 73 22.23 -15.70 9.69
CA ALA A 73 23.45 -15.16 9.10
C ALA A 73 24.66 -15.33 10.03
N THR A 74 24.48 -15.11 11.34
CA THR A 74 25.53 -15.33 12.34
C THR A 74 25.92 -16.81 12.40
N GLU A 75 24.95 -17.71 12.47
CA GLU A 75 25.21 -19.15 12.43
C GLU A 75 25.95 -19.55 11.14
N LEU A 76 25.49 -19.07 9.98
CA LEU A 76 26.13 -19.34 8.70
C LEU A 76 27.60 -18.92 8.71
N LYS A 77 27.89 -17.72 9.22
CA LYS A 77 29.27 -17.25 9.39
C LYS A 77 30.07 -18.19 10.28
N GLU A 78 29.56 -18.55 11.46
CA GLU A 78 30.27 -19.46 12.36
C GLU A 78 30.55 -20.83 11.74
N TYR A 79 29.61 -21.37 10.96
CA TYR A 79 29.83 -22.62 10.25
C TYR A 79 30.96 -22.46 9.23
N VAL A 80 30.94 -21.40 8.43
CA VAL A 80 32.00 -21.12 7.45
C VAL A 80 33.36 -20.95 8.12
N ASP A 81 33.43 -20.20 9.23
CA ASP A 81 34.67 -19.98 9.99
C ASP A 81 35.24 -21.30 10.58
N LYS A 82 34.38 -22.28 10.88
CA LYS A 82 34.76 -23.59 11.45
C LYS A 82 35.05 -24.64 10.38
N THR A 83 34.66 -24.41 9.12
CA THR A 83 34.88 -25.34 8.00
C THR A 83 36.10 -24.94 7.17
N ASN A 84 36.95 -25.91 6.82
CA ASN A 84 38.03 -25.69 5.85
C ASN A 84 37.50 -25.76 4.41
N GLU A 85 38.30 -25.28 3.45
CA GLU A 85 37.99 -25.06 2.01
C GLU A 85 37.26 -26.22 1.29
N ASN A 86 37.30 -27.44 1.83
CA ASN A 86 36.77 -28.65 1.21
C ASN A 86 35.49 -29.21 1.85
N VAL A 87 34.83 -28.52 2.81
CA VAL A 87 33.67 -29.06 3.53
C VAL A 87 32.53 -28.04 3.70
N LEU A 88 31.95 -27.58 2.60
CA LEU A 88 30.61 -26.96 2.62
C LEU A 88 29.56 -28.07 2.71
N SER A 89 29.14 -28.39 3.93
CA SER A 89 28.11 -29.41 4.15
C SER A 89 26.76 -29.00 3.54
N LEU A 90 25.95 -29.99 3.14
CA LEU A 90 24.57 -29.76 2.66
C LEU A 90 23.72 -28.95 3.65
N ASN A 91 24.05 -29.01 4.95
CA ASN A 91 23.37 -28.24 5.98
C ASN A 91 23.65 -26.73 5.87
N VAL A 92 24.86 -26.34 5.47
CA VAL A 92 25.24 -24.93 5.27
C VAL A 92 24.49 -24.36 4.07
N LEU A 93 24.39 -25.13 2.98
CA LEU A 93 23.62 -24.73 1.80
C LEU A 93 22.14 -24.52 2.14
N LYS A 94 21.52 -25.44 2.88
CA LYS A 94 20.12 -25.29 3.33
C LYS A 94 19.91 -24.05 4.21
N LYS A 95 20.87 -23.71 5.08
CA LYS A 95 20.82 -22.47 5.88
C LYS A 95 20.89 -21.22 5.00
N ALA A 96 21.74 -21.23 3.98
CA ALA A 96 21.83 -20.12 3.03
C ALA A 96 20.52 -19.93 2.24
N GLU A 97 19.89 -21.03 1.77
CA GLU A 97 18.57 -20.97 1.13
C GLU A 97 17.47 -20.45 2.06
N GLU A 98 17.50 -20.81 3.34
CA GLU A 98 16.55 -20.29 4.32
C GLU A 98 16.72 -18.77 4.52
N ILE A 99 17.97 -18.29 4.56
CA ILE A 99 18.28 -16.86 4.62
C ILE A 99 17.74 -16.14 3.39
N GLU A 100 17.95 -16.67 2.18
CA GLU A 100 17.46 -16.08 0.94
C GLU A 100 15.93 -15.93 0.95
N LYS A 101 15.22 -17.00 1.30
CA LYS A 101 13.75 -17.01 1.37
C LYS A 101 13.25 -16.01 2.41
N LEU A 102 13.88 -15.97 3.58
CA LEU A 102 13.51 -15.05 4.65
C LEU A 102 13.79 -13.59 4.25
N ALA A 103 14.94 -13.32 3.62
CA ALA A 103 15.30 -11.99 3.12
C ALA A 103 14.29 -11.50 2.08
N HIS A 104 13.86 -12.37 1.17
CA HIS A 104 12.82 -12.05 0.19
C HIS A 104 11.49 -11.71 0.86
N SER A 105 11.06 -12.54 1.82
CA SER A 105 9.83 -12.31 2.58
C SER A 105 9.86 -11.00 3.36
N VAL A 106 10.99 -10.67 4.00
CA VAL A 106 11.18 -9.39 4.70
C VAL A 106 11.05 -8.22 3.72
N LYS A 107 11.72 -8.28 2.56
CA LYS A 107 11.64 -7.24 1.53
C LYS A 107 10.20 -7.00 1.08
N ASP A 108 9.44 -8.06 0.83
CA ASP A 108 8.07 -7.94 0.38
C ASP A 108 7.14 -7.41 1.48
N LYS A 109 7.32 -7.85 2.73
CA LYS A 109 6.61 -7.26 3.88
C LYS A 109 6.95 -5.79 4.09
N MET A 110 8.17 -5.33 3.74
CA MET A 110 8.56 -3.92 3.87
C MET A 110 7.86 -3.01 2.85
N LYS A 111 7.63 -3.48 1.62
CA LYS A 111 6.96 -2.70 0.55
C LYS A 111 5.56 -2.22 0.95
N GLY A 112 4.92 -2.90 1.90
CA GLY A 112 3.59 -2.55 2.38
C GLY A 112 2.48 -3.16 1.51
N PRO A 113 1.21 -2.98 1.90
CA PRO A 113 0.08 -3.42 1.08
C PRO A 113 0.10 -2.65 -0.25
N ASN A 114 0.09 -3.38 -1.36
CA ASN A 114 -0.20 -2.82 -2.69
C ASN A 114 -1.70 -2.59 -2.85
#